data_AF-W2EWZ3-F1
#
_entry.id   AF-W2EWZ3-F1
#
_cell.length_a   1.000
_cell.length_b   1.000
_cell.length_c   1.000
_cell.angle_alpha   90.00
_cell.angle_beta   90.00
_cell.angle_gamma   90.00
#
_symmetry.space_group_name_H-M   'P 1'
#
loop_
_entity.id
_entity.type
_entity.pdbx_description
1 polymer ?
#
loop_
_entity_poly.entity_id
_entity_poly.type
_entity_poly.pdbx_seq_one_letter_code
_entity_poly.pdbx_strand_id
1 'polypeptide(L)'
;MPEIPAEHLAAIANAVSDGSAVVCYTRCWPCQFGEHHDPPKAHTWMDREDAEHAGHPWPLPAETAAKNPCACPCAKETPDA
;
A
#
# COMPACT_ATOMS: atom_id res chain seq x y z
N MET A 1 -20.18 6.67 3.56
CA MET A 1 -19.74 5.49 4.34
C MET A 1 -20.91 5.08 5.21
N PRO A 2 -21.21 3.78 5.37
CA PRO A 2 -22.24 3.36 6.32
C PRO A 2 -21.89 3.88 7.72
N GLU A 3 -22.91 4.23 8.51
CA GLU A 3 -22.69 4.58 9.92
C GLU A 3 -22.20 3.34 10.67
N ILE A 4 -21.11 3.51 11.42
CA ILE A 4 -20.57 2.47 12.28
C ILE A 4 -21.22 2.62 13.67
N PRO A 5 -21.93 1.60 14.19
CA PRO A 5 -22.49 1.63 15.54
C PRO A 5 -21.44 1.97 16.60
N ALA A 6 -21.84 2.75 17.62
CA ALA A 6 -20.93 3.27 18.64
C ALA A 6 -20.19 2.16 19.42
N GLU A 7 -20.85 1.02 19.63
CA GLU A 7 -20.29 -0.17 20.26
C GLU A 7 -19.13 -0.81 19.46
N HIS A 8 -19.09 -0.59 18.14
CA HIS A 8 -18.02 -1.08 17.28
C HIS A 8 -16.84 -0.11 17.19
N LEU A 9 -17.05 1.19 17.44
CA LEU A 9 -15.97 2.19 17.38
C LEU A 9 -14.84 1.88 18.37
N ALA A 10 -15.17 1.50 19.59
CA ALA A 10 -14.17 1.15 20.61
C ALA A 10 -13.38 -0.10 20.23
N ALA A 11 -14.05 -1.13 19.69
CA ALA A 11 -13.39 -2.36 19.24
C ALA A 11 -12.45 -2.10 18.06
N ILE A 12 -12.88 -1.29 17.08
CA ILE A 12 -12.06 -0.90 15.93
C ILE A 12 -10.86 -0.07 16.39
N ALA A 13 -11.07 0.92 17.26
CA ALA A 13 -9.99 1.77 17.78
C ALA A 13 -8.94 0.94 18.54
N ASN A 14 -9.37 -0.01 19.37
CA ASN A 14 -8.47 -0.92 20.06
C ASN A 14 -7.68 -1.79 19.06
N ALA A 15 -8.37 -2.38 18.09
CA ALA A 15 -7.74 -3.25 17.10
C ALA A 15 -6.70 -2.53 16.23
N VAL A 16 -6.93 -1.26 15.89
CA VAL A 16 -5.95 -0.44 15.16
C VAL A 16 -4.79 -0.05 16.08
N SER A 17 -5.07 0.25 17.35
CA SER A 17 -4.06 0.71 18.31
C SER A 17 -3.13 -0.41 18.79
N ASP A 18 -3.64 -1.64 18.91
CA ASP A 18 -2.87 -2.81 19.29
C ASP A 18 -2.23 -3.55 18.09
N GLY A 19 -2.53 -3.12 16.87
CA GLY A 19 -1.99 -3.67 15.62
C GLY A 19 -2.65 -4.97 15.15
N SER A 20 -3.74 -5.42 15.79
CA SER A 20 -4.51 -6.58 15.32
C SER A 20 -5.33 -6.31 14.06
N ALA A 21 -5.55 -5.04 13.72
CA ALA A 21 -6.14 -4.59 12.46
C ALA A 21 -5.31 -3.46 11.84
N VAL A 22 -5.24 -3.46 10.50
CA VAL A 22 -4.61 -2.40 9.71
C VAL A 22 -5.61 -1.83 8.71
N VAL A 23 -5.53 -0.53 8.46
CA VAL A 23 -6.28 0.11 7.38
C VAL A 23 -5.65 -0.26 6.05
N CYS A 24 -6.34 -1.07 5.26
CA CYS A 24 -5.94 -1.31 3.88
C CYS A 24 -6.49 -0.19 2.99
N TYR A 25 -5.60 0.70 2.53
CA TYR A 25 -5.98 1.75 1.59
C TYR A 25 -6.26 1.18 0.20
N THR A 26 -7.19 1.80 -0.54
CA THR A 26 -7.50 1.42 -1.93
C THR A 26 -6.38 1.77 -2.92
N ARG A 27 -5.41 2.58 -2.48
CA ARG A 27 -4.23 3.03 -3.24
C ARG A 27 -3.01 2.95 -2.33
N CYS A 28 -1.83 2.68 -2.89
CA CYS A 28 -0.59 2.80 -2.13
C CYS A 28 -0.30 4.27 -1.78
N TRP A 29 0.57 4.49 -0.78
CA TRP A 29 0.91 5.83 -0.30
C TRP A 29 1.33 6.79 -1.43
N PRO A 30 2.27 6.44 -2.34
CA PRO A 30 2.61 7.30 -3.47
C PRO A 30 1.40 7.64 -4.36
N CYS A 31 0.52 6.67 -4.62
CA CYS A 31 -0.67 6.90 -5.44
C CYS A 31 -1.72 7.79 -4.76
N GLN A 32 -1.83 7.73 -3.42
CA GLN A 32 -2.75 8.55 -2.65
C GLN A 32 -2.36 10.03 -2.68
N PHE A 33 -1.05 10.32 -2.67
CA PHE A 33 -0.52 11.68 -2.61
C PHE A 33 -0.01 12.22 -3.96
N GLY A 34 -0.24 11.50 -5.06
CA GLY A 34 0.12 11.96 -6.41
C GLY A 34 1.60 11.80 -6.76
N GLU A 35 2.35 11.02 -5.99
CA GLU A 35 3.76 10.70 -6.18
C GLU A 35 3.96 9.42 -7.02
N HIS A 36 2.96 9.03 -7.80
CA HIS A 36 3.04 7.86 -8.66
C HIS A 36 3.89 8.13 -9.90
N HIS A 37 4.32 7.06 -10.57
CA HIS A 37 5.06 7.18 -11.82
C HIS A 37 4.17 7.64 -12.98
N ASP A 38 4.62 8.71 -13.66
CA ASP A 38 4.08 9.23 -14.90
C ASP A 38 5.25 9.53 -15.87
N PRO A 39 5.43 8.77 -16.97
CA PRO A 39 4.53 7.71 -17.46
C PRO A 39 4.53 6.45 -16.56
N PRO A 40 3.46 5.63 -16.62
CA PRO A 40 3.40 4.35 -15.91
C PRO A 40 4.60 3.45 -16.21
N LYS A 41 5.13 2.78 -15.18
CA LYS A 41 6.25 1.83 -15.31
C LYS A 41 6.20 0.78 -14.20
N ALA A 42 6.75 -0.41 -14.43
CA ALA A 42 6.76 -1.45 -13.41
C ALA A 42 7.45 -0.99 -12.10
N HIS A 43 6.74 -1.11 -10.98
CA HIS A 43 7.26 -0.81 -9.64
C HIS A 43 6.49 -1.59 -8.56
N THR A 44 7.05 -1.68 -7.35
CA THR A 44 6.41 -2.27 -6.17
C THR A 44 5.49 -1.28 -5.47
N TRP A 45 4.50 -1.75 -4.72
CA TRP A 45 3.64 -0.85 -3.92
C TRP A 45 4.43 -0.21 -2.77
N MET A 46 5.41 -0.96 -2.27
CA MET A 46 6.27 -0.66 -1.15
C MET A 46 7.19 0.51 -1.50
N ASP A 47 7.25 1.50 -0.63
CA ASP A 47 8.25 2.57 -0.70
C ASP A 47 9.45 2.29 0.25
N ARG A 48 10.32 3.28 0.42
CA ARG A 48 11.49 3.16 1.29
C ARG A 48 11.11 2.97 2.76
N GLU A 49 10.11 3.70 3.23
CA GLU A 49 9.66 3.65 4.63
C GLU A 49 9.05 2.28 4.92
N ASP A 50 8.24 1.75 4.01
CA ASP A 50 7.72 0.39 4.13
C ASP A 50 8.85 -0.66 4.16
N ALA A 51 9.88 -0.50 3.33
CA ALA A 51 11.04 -1.40 3.30
C ALA A 51 11.81 -1.39 4.63
N GLU A 52 12.09 -0.19 5.16
CA GLU A 52 12.81 0.00 6.42
C GLU A 52 12.02 -0.60 7.58
N HIS A 53 10.70 -0.39 7.65
CA HIS A 53 9.84 -1.00 8.66
C HIS A 53 9.77 -2.53 8.55
N ALA A 54 9.79 -3.08 7.33
CA ALA A 54 9.79 -4.51 7.10
C ALA A 54 11.18 -5.17 7.28
N GLY A 55 12.24 -4.38 7.51
CA GLY A 55 13.61 -4.89 7.57
C GLY A 55 14.15 -5.38 6.22
N HIS A 56 13.61 -4.86 5.12
CA HIS A 56 14.03 -5.16 3.76
C HIS A 56 15.01 -4.11 3.22
N PRO A 57 15.93 -4.50 2.32
CA PRO A 57 16.77 -3.53 1.63
C PRO A 57 15.93 -2.67 0.68
N TRP A 58 16.39 -1.43 0.47
CA TRP A 58 15.79 -0.51 -0.48
C TRP A 58 16.82 -0.04 -1.52
N PRO A 59 16.54 -0.17 -2.83
CA PRO A 59 15.38 -0.84 -3.42
C PRO A 59 15.39 -2.35 -3.17
N LEU A 60 14.23 -3.00 -3.29
CA LEU A 60 14.14 -4.45 -3.20
C LEU A 60 15.01 -5.13 -4.26
N PRO A 61 15.54 -6.35 -3.99
CA PRO A 61 16.17 -7.16 -5.02
C PRO A 61 15.21 -7.37 -6.19
N ALA A 62 15.71 -7.32 -7.43
CA ALA A 62 14.88 -7.35 -8.64
C ALA A 62 13.93 -8.57 -8.69
N GLU A 63 14.39 -9.74 -8.23
CA GLU A 63 13.59 -10.96 -8.14
C GLU A 63 12.41 -10.84 -7.16
N THR A 64 12.60 -10.13 -6.05
CA THR A 64 11.56 -9.90 -5.04
C THR A 64 10.60 -8.83 -5.53
N ALA A 65 11.11 -7.76 -6.13
CA ALA A 65 10.30 -6.69 -6.71
C ALA A 65 9.37 -7.22 -7.82
N ALA A 66 9.88 -8.09 -8.70
CA ALA A 66 9.10 -8.69 -9.79
C ALA A 66 7.95 -9.59 -9.30
N LYS A 67 8.07 -10.21 -8.12
CA LYS A 67 7.02 -11.04 -7.52
C LYS A 67 5.96 -10.24 -6.76
N ASN A 68 6.23 -8.97 -6.46
CA ASN A 68 5.38 -8.12 -5.62
C ASN A 68 5.06 -6.77 -6.31
N PRO A 69 4.50 -6.78 -7.53
CA PRO A 69 4.17 -5.55 -8.24
C PRO A 69 3.09 -4.77 -7.49
N CYS A 70 3.14 -3.43 -7.61
CA CYS A 70 2.03 -2.60 -7.18
C CYS A 70 0.79 -2.92 -8.02
N ALA A 71 -0.38 -2.98 -7.38
CA ALA A 71 -1.65 -3.23 -8.06
C ALA A 71 -2.25 -1.98 -8.74
N CYS A 72 -1.70 -0.79 -8.48
CA CYS A 72 -2.21 0.47 -9.04
C CYS A 72 -1.93 0.57 -10.56
N PRO A 73 -2.75 1.30 -11.34
CA PRO A 73 -2.55 1.46 -12.78
C PRO A 73 -1.18 2.02 -13.18
N CYS A 74 -0.57 2.87 -12.34
CA CYS A 74 0.76 3.44 -12.59
C CYS A 74 1.90 2.41 -12.63
N ALA A 75 1.65 1.20 -12.14
CA ALA A 75 2.62 0.10 -12.14
C ALA A 75 2.47 -0.83 -13.35
N LYS A 76 1.41 -0.66 -14.14
CA LYS A 76 1.14 -1.46 -15.33
C LYS A 76 1.71 -0.71 -16.54
N GLU A 77 2.72 -1.29 -17.19
CA GLU A 77 3.30 -0.72 -18.42
C GLU A 77 2.27 -0.63 -19.57
N THR A 78 1.22 -1.45 -19.49
CA THR A 78 -0.01 -1.33 -20.28
C THR A 78 -1.17 -1.22 -19.30
N PRO A 79 -1.79 -0.04 -19.13
CA PRO A 79 -3.04 0.06 -18.39
C PRO A 79 -4.03 -0.91 -19.04
N ASP A 80 -4.61 -1.82 -18.26
CA ASP A 80 -5.63 -2.73 -18.80
C ASP A 80 -6.71 -1.90 -19.53
N ALA A 81 -7.02 -2.32 -20.77
CA ALA A 81 -8.02 -1.69 -21.63
C ALA A 81 -9.41 -1.69 -20.99
#